data_AF-A0A7L2R5L2-F1
#
_entry.id   AF-A0A7L2R5L2-F1
#
_cell.length_a   1.000
_cell.length_b   1.000
_cell.length_c   1.000
_cell.angle_alpha   90.00
_cell.angle_beta   90.00
_cell.angle_gamma   90.00
#
_symmetry.space_group_name_H-M   'P 1'
#
loop_
_entity.id
_entity.type
_entity.pdbx_description
1 polymer ?
#
loop_
_entity_poly.entity_id
_entity_poly.type
_entity_poly.pdbx_seq_one_letter_code
_entity_poly.pdbx_strand_id
1 'polypeptide(L)'
;WRLHGEDPAGLEVGFGAHSIAAYVEATGVPNLLPPILLDVSQGWETWGGIQPATLDLLISINMMHITELRCTEGLFKGAGVLLKPGGVLFTYG
;
A
#
# COMPACT_ATOMS: atom_id res chain seq x y z
N TRP A 1 -20.26 -12.74 7.14
CA TRP A 1 -19.83 -13.11 8.51
C TRP A 1 -19.64 -14.61 8.64
N ARG A 2 -18.46 -15.12 8.26
CA ARG A 2 -17.84 -16.30 8.85
C ARG A 2 -16.34 -16.19 8.57
N LEU A 3 -15.57 -16.00 9.63
CA LEU A 3 -14.11 -16.01 9.66
C LEU A 3 -13.68 -17.47 9.53
N HIS A 4 -12.75 -17.78 8.62
CA HIS A 4 -11.78 -18.88 8.69
C HIS A 4 -11.05 -18.92 7.34
N GLY A 5 -9.86 -18.31 7.33
CA GLY A 5 -8.94 -18.33 6.21
C GLY A 5 -7.64 -17.72 6.72
N GLU A 6 -6.84 -18.52 7.41
CA GLU A 6 -5.46 -18.15 7.66
C GLU A 6 -4.77 -18.03 6.29
N ASP A 7 -4.20 -16.86 6.03
CA ASP A 7 -3.22 -16.68 4.97
C ASP A 7 -2.02 -17.60 5.30
N PRO A 8 -1.54 -18.44 4.37
CA PRO A 8 -0.35 -19.26 4.57
C PRO A 8 0.91 -18.47 4.96
N ALA A 9 0.91 -17.13 4.85
CA ALA A 9 1.97 -16.25 5.33
C ALA A 9 1.84 -15.77 6.80
N GLY A 10 0.76 -16.10 7.52
CA GLY A 10 0.59 -15.75 8.94
C GLY A 10 0.42 -14.25 9.23
N LEU A 11 0.09 -13.43 8.23
CA LEU A 11 -0.23 -12.02 8.40
C LEU A 11 -1.73 -11.86 8.64
N GLU A 12 -2.12 -11.24 9.76
CA GLU A 12 -3.51 -10.82 9.98
C GLU A 12 -3.90 -9.83 8.88
N VAL A 13 -4.72 -10.29 7.94
CA VAL A 13 -5.29 -9.44 6.89
C VAL A 13 -6.31 -8.53 7.57
N GLY A 14 -5.94 -7.28 7.82
CA GLY A 14 -6.82 -6.28 8.42
C GLY A 14 -8.14 -6.14 7.63
N PHE A 15 -9.23 -5.77 8.31
CA PHE A 15 -10.60 -5.76 7.76
C PHE A 15 -10.73 -5.10 6.36
N GLY A 16 -9.98 -4.02 6.10
CA GLY A 16 -9.99 -3.34 4.80
C GLY A 16 -9.39 -4.15 3.65
N ALA A 17 -8.34 -4.95 3.89
CA ALA A 17 -7.67 -5.74 2.86
C ALA A 17 -8.57 -6.88 2.34
N HIS A 18 -9.45 -7.44 3.19
CA HIS A 18 -10.45 -8.43 2.75
C HIS A 18 -11.43 -7.88 1.71
N SER A 19 -11.93 -6.65 1.90
CA SER A 19 -12.85 -6.04 0.94
C SER A 19 -12.18 -5.78 -0.41
N ILE A 20 -10.91 -5.38 -0.39
CA ILE A 20 -10.13 -5.16 -1.61
C ILE A 20 -9.89 -6.50 -2.31
N ALA A 21 -9.41 -7.52 -1.58
CA ALA A 21 -9.16 -8.86 -2.13
C ALA A 21 -10.41 -9.46 -2.78
N ALA A 22 -11.57 -9.36 -2.14
CA ALA A 22 -12.84 -9.82 -2.71
C ALA A 22 -13.20 -9.09 -4.02
N TYR A 23 -12.91 -7.79 -4.11
CA TYR A 23 -13.13 -7.03 -5.34
C TYR A 23 -12.16 -7.42 -6.46
N VAL A 24 -10.90 -7.70 -6.12
CA VAL A 24 -9.91 -8.22 -7.09
C VAL A 24 -10.38 -9.58 -7.64
N GLU A 25 -10.83 -10.48 -6.77
CA GLU A 25 -11.36 -11.80 -7.18
C GLU A 25 -12.59 -11.65 -8.09
N ALA A 26 -13.55 -10.79 -7.71
CA ALA A 26 -14.76 -10.58 -8.48
C ALA A 26 -14.51 -9.95 -9.86
N THR A 27 -13.47 -9.12 -10.00
CA THR A 27 -13.14 -8.43 -11.26
C THR A 27 -12.19 -9.23 -12.15
N GLY A 28 -11.41 -10.14 -11.59
CA GLY A 28 -10.54 -11.05 -12.36
C GLY A 28 -9.43 -10.34 -13.16
N VAL A 29 -8.98 -9.16 -12.71
CA VAL A 29 -7.96 -8.38 -13.40
C VAL A 29 -6.57 -9.03 -13.25
N PRO A 30 -5.80 -9.25 -14.33
CA PRO A 30 -4.54 -9.99 -14.27
C PRO A 30 -3.33 -9.14 -13.84
N ASN A 31 -3.46 -7.82 -13.81
CA ASN A 31 -2.38 -6.86 -13.62
C ASN A 31 -2.40 -6.22 -12.21
N LEU A 32 -3.02 -6.88 -11.24
CA LEU A 32 -3.14 -6.39 -9.87
C LEU A 32 -2.60 -7.45 -8.91
N LEU A 33 -1.64 -7.04 -8.07
CA LEU A 33 -1.14 -7.88 -6.99
C LEU A 33 -2.12 -7.90 -5.81
N PRO A 34 -2.06 -8.91 -4.93
CA PRO A 34 -2.85 -8.93 -3.70
C PRO A 34 -2.61 -7.66 -2.86
N PRO A 35 -3.65 -7.15 -2.17
CA PRO A 35 -3.49 -5.99 -1.29
C PRO A 35 -2.56 -6.32 -0.13
N ILE A 36 -1.76 -5.33 0.28
CA ILE A 36 -0.89 -5.43 1.45
C ILE A 36 -1.37 -4.47 2.54
N LEU A 37 -1.17 -4.85 3.80
CA LEU A 37 -1.31 -3.92 4.91
C LEU A 37 -0.06 -3.03 4.95
N LEU A 38 -0.28 -1.73 4.88
CA LEU A 38 0.80 -0.74 4.82
C LEU A 38 0.48 0.41 5.77
N ASP A 39 1.33 0.58 6.78
CA ASP A 39 1.32 1.74 7.67
C ASP A 39 2.37 2.75 7.20
N VAL A 40 1.90 3.84 6.61
CA VAL A 40 2.77 4.88 6.04
C VAL A 40 3.54 5.65 7.13
N SER A 41 3.11 5.58 8.40
CA SER A 41 3.86 6.18 9.51
C SER A 41 5.12 5.39 9.89
N GLN A 42 5.25 4.15 9.38
CA GLN A 42 6.44 3.32 9.54
C GLN A 42 7.41 3.50 8.35
N GLY A 43 8.62 2.95 8.50
CA GLY A 43 9.63 2.96 7.44
C GLY A 43 9.16 2.21 6.18
N TRP A 44 9.67 2.64 5.02
CA TRP A 44 9.32 2.04 3.72
C TRP A 44 9.68 0.56 3.63
N GLU A 45 10.60 0.09 4.47
CA GLU A 45 11.04 -1.31 4.56
C GLU A 45 9.87 -2.26 4.89
N THR A 46 8.79 -1.75 5.47
CA THR A 46 7.58 -2.53 5.78
C THR A 46 6.56 -2.55 4.64
N TRP A 47 6.81 -1.85 3.53
CA TRP A 47 5.86 -1.67 2.43
C TRP A 47 5.89 -2.85 1.44
N GLY A 48 5.69 -4.06 1.94
CA GLY A 48 5.50 -5.27 1.11
C GLY A 48 6.73 -5.72 0.32
N GLY A 49 7.95 -5.39 0.77
CA GLY A 49 9.20 -5.84 0.15
C GLY A 49 9.56 -5.15 -1.17
N ILE A 50 8.92 -4.01 -1.47
CA ILE A 50 9.25 -3.19 -2.64
C ILE A 50 10.71 -2.73 -2.53
N GLN A 51 11.49 -2.93 -3.59
CA GLN A 51 12.90 -2.57 -3.61
C GLN A 51 13.09 -1.08 -3.92
N PRO A 52 14.16 -0.44 -3.42
CA PRO A 52 14.49 0.95 -3.75
C PRO A 52 14.58 1.20 -5.27
N ALA A 53 14.15 2.38 -5.70
CA ALA A 53 14.21 2.82 -7.09
C ALA A 53 13.59 1.83 -8.10
N THR A 54 12.45 1.21 -7.76
CA THR A 54 11.73 0.29 -8.66
C THR A 54 10.36 0.79 -9.09
N LEU A 55 9.80 1.79 -8.44
CA LEU A 55 8.48 2.34 -8.78
C LEU A 55 8.61 3.47 -9.81
N ASP A 56 7.80 3.41 -10.86
CA ASP A 56 7.62 4.52 -11.80
C ASP A 56 6.65 5.57 -11.25
N LEU A 57 5.66 5.13 -10.46
CA LEU A 57 4.58 5.95 -9.95
C LEU A 57 4.17 5.48 -8.55
N LEU A 58 3.97 6.43 -7.64
CA LEU A 58 3.35 6.23 -6.34
C LEU A 58 2.14 7.14 -6.24
N ILE A 59 0.98 6.58 -5.88
CA ILE A 59 -0.27 7.34 -5.76
C ILE A 59 -0.77 7.26 -4.32
N SER A 60 -1.07 8.41 -3.72
CA SER A 60 -1.72 8.51 -2.41
C SER A 60 -3.03 9.30 -2.53
N ILE A 61 -4.15 8.67 -2.17
CA ILE A 61 -5.50 9.22 -2.33
C ILE A 61 -6.15 9.40 -0.96
N ASN A 62 -6.64 10.61 -0.68
CA ASN A 62 -7.38 11.01 0.52
C ASN A 62 -6.71 10.61 1.84
N MET A 63 -5.38 10.65 1.89
CA MET A 63 -4.62 10.21 3.07
C MET A 63 -4.10 11.40 3.88
N MET A 64 -3.36 12.32 3.24
CA MET A 64 -2.62 13.39 3.94
C MET A 64 -3.47 14.27 4.85
N HIS A 65 -4.72 14.55 4.49
CA HIS A 65 -5.59 15.48 5.22
C HIS A 65 -6.36 14.84 6.39
N ILE A 66 -6.46 13.50 6.45
CA ILE A 66 -7.15 12.76 7.53
C ILE A 66 -6.20 12.09 8.52
N THR A 67 -4.88 12.15 8.27
CA THR A 67 -3.87 11.47 9.08
C THR A 67 -3.00 12.44 9.89
N GLU A 68 -2.30 11.92 10.90
CA GLU A 68 -1.23 12.65 11.57
C GLU A 68 -0.11 13.06 10.59
N LEU A 69 0.59 14.16 10.89
CA LEU A 69 1.66 14.70 10.04
C LEU A 69 2.77 13.67 9.76
N ARG A 70 3.09 12.79 10.72
CA ARG A 70 4.09 11.72 10.57
C ARG A 70 3.80 10.80 9.37
N CYS A 71 2.53 10.65 9.00
CA CYS A 71 2.11 9.83 7.87
C CYS A 71 2.47 10.53 6.55
N THR A 72 2.26 11.84 6.45
CA THR A 72 2.70 12.62 5.28
C THR A 72 4.22 12.58 5.16
N GLU A 73 4.96 12.74 6.26
CA GLU A 73 6.42 12.64 6.25
C GLU A 73 6.91 11.26 5.80
N GLY A 74 6.29 10.18 6.31
CA GLY A 74 6.59 8.81 5.92
C GLY A 74 6.32 8.56 4.43
N LEU A 75 5.23 9.11 3.89
CA LEU A 75 4.92 9.03 2.46
C LEU A 75 6.04 9.63 1.60
N PHE A 76 6.47 10.85 1.91
CA PHE A 76 7.52 11.52 1.14
C PHE A 76 8.88 10.84 1.31
N LYS A 77 9.22 10.35 2.51
CA LYS A 77 10.45 9.57 2.74
C LYS A 77 10.45 8.29 1.91
N GLY A 78 9.35 7.52 1.96
CA GLY A 78 9.21 6.30 1.19
C GLY A 78 9.23 6.55 -0.32
N ALA A 79 8.53 7.57 -0.80
CA ALA A 79 8.56 7.97 -2.21
C ALA A 79 9.98 8.32 -2.67
N GLY A 80 10.75 9.05 -1.84
CA GLY A 80 12.13 9.41 -2.15
C GLY A 80 13.09 8.21 -2.26
N VAL A 81 12.77 7.07 -1.65
CA VAL A 81 13.56 5.85 -1.72
C VAL A 81 13.07 4.91 -2.82
N LEU A 82 11.75 4.75 -2.95
CA LEU A 82 11.14 3.72 -3.78
C LEU A 82 10.96 4.14 -5.25
N LEU A 83 10.81 5.44 -5.53
CA LEU A 83 10.67 5.93 -6.89
C LEU A 83 12.01 5.86 -7.63
N LYS A 84 11.95 5.46 -8.90
CA LYS A 84 13.07 5.62 -9.83
C LYS A 84 13.43 7.09 -10.01
N PRO A 85 14.66 7.42 -10.46
CA PRO A 85 14.94 8.74 -10.99
C PRO A 85 13.93 9.14 -12.07
N GLY A 86 13.22 10.26 -11.86
CA GLY A 86 12.14 10.71 -12.75
C GLY A 86 10.77 10.07 -12.49
N GLY A 87 10.66 9.17 -11.51
CA GLY A 87 9.38 8.65 -11.03
C GLY A 87 8.55 9.73 -10.34
N VAL A 88 7.24 9.51 -10.28
CA VAL A 88 6.28 10.54 -9.84
C VAL A 88 5.55 10.09 -8.58
N LEU A 89 5.46 11.00 -7.61
CA LEU A 89 4.48 10.92 -6.53
C LEU A 89 3.26 11.75 -6.93
N PHE A 90 2.10 11.12 -7.07
CA PHE A 90 0.83 11.80 -7.30
C PHE A 90 -0.03 11.74 -6.03
N THR A 91 -0.59 12.87 -5.65
CA THR A 91 -1.44 13.00 -4.46
C THR A 91 -2.76 13.62 -4.84
N TYR A 92 -3.84 13.11 -4.26
CA TYR A 92 -5.18 13.67 -4.42
C TYR A 92 -5.87 13.65 -3.06
N GLY A 93 -6.46 14.76 -2.66
CA GLY A 93 -7.17 14.90 -1.39
C GLY A 93 -7.27 16.33 -0.94
#